data_AF-A0A3N1V7I6-F1
#
_entry.id   AF-A0A3N1V7I6-F1
#
_cell.length_a   1.000
_cell.length_b   1.000
_cell.length_c   1.000
_cell.angle_alpha   90.00
_cell.angle_beta   90.00
_cell.angle_gamma   90.00
#
_symmetry.space_group_name_H-M   'P 1'
#
loop_
_entity.id
_entity.type
_entity.pdbx_description
1 polymer ?
#
loop_
_entity_poly.entity_id
_entity_poly.type
_entity_poly.pdbx_seq_one_letter_code
_entity_poly.pdbx_strand_id
1 'polypeptide(L)'
;MSPESALLLHATVASTLPHRSPLQISAWSHERRWSIRGEEPLQGLSLVDGRTDDLAEVAKAARAWHDGAALDDIHQAAPFVHLTGRFDVPDHDPARLTESEWRSMRLEAAELESDWQEFYQSLIEAAHAEPALRALYPFTSHWALRFSTTTRPHLTIVGPCLSTSGEGMYGVGRGFISPDLGQFSTAREAVALAVHHLPADLGPVALGG
;
A
#
# COMPACT_ATOMS: atom_id res chain seq x y z
N MET A 1 17.23 -26.97 -33.47
CA MET A 1 16.27 -26.38 -32.51
C MET A 1 17.03 -25.35 -31.70
N SER A 2 16.94 -24.07 -32.06
CA SER A 2 17.65 -22.99 -31.38
C SER A 2 16.91 -22.58 -30.09
N PRO A 3 17.60 -22.14 -29.03
CA PRO A 3 16.99 -21.73 -27.76
C PRO A 3 16.43 -20.28 -27.76
N GLU A 4 16.17 -19.70 -28.93
CA GLU A 4 16.00 -18.25 -29.14
C GLU A 4 14.55 -17.73 -29.11
N SER A 5 13.60 -18.49 -28.55
CA SER A 5 12.21 -18.04 -28.40
C SER A 5 11.76 -18.01 -26.94
N ALA A 6 12.65 -17.57 -26.04
CA ALA A 6 12.20 -17.08 -24.74
C ALA A 6 11.45 -15.77 -25.01
N LEU A 7 10.11 -15.82 -25.00
CA LEU A 7 9.26 -14.63 -25.03
C LEU A 7 9.77 -13.69 -23.93
N LEU A 8 10.12 -12.46 -24.31
CA LEU A 8 10.46 -11.39 -23.37
C LEU A 8 9.18 -11.01 -22.61
N LEU A 9 8.87 -11.78 -21.57
CA LEU A 9 7.73 -11.55 -20.69
C LEU A 9 8.00 -10.47 -19.66
N HIS A 10 9.24 -10.00 -19.55
CA HIS A 10 9.65 -9.01 -18.56
C HIS A 10 10.63 -8.01 -19.18
N ALA A 11 10.42 -6.74 -18.87
CA ALA A 11 11.31 -5.64 -19.20
C ALA A 11 11.36 -4.65 -18.02
N THR A 12 12.39 -3.82 -17.97
CA THR A 12 12.49 -2.73 -17.00
C THR A 12 12.90 -1.43 -17.65
N VAL A 13 12.47 -0.30 -17.08
CA VAL A 13 12.86 1.04 -17.52
C VAL A 13 13.34 1.85 -16.32
N ALA A 14 14.63 2.18 -16.30
CA ALA A 14 15.21 2.99 -15.23
C ALA A 14 14.57 4.39 -15.18
N SER A 15 14.37 4.93 -13.97
CA SER A 15 14.02 6.34 -13.79
C SER A 15 15.27 7.20 -13.73
N THR A 16 15.16 8.46 -14.13
CA THR A 16 16.16 9.51 -13.86
C THR A 16 16.14 9.96 -12.40
N LEU A 17 15.06 9.67 -11.66
CA LEU A 17 14.97 9.95 -10.22
C LEU A 17 15.59 8.80 -9.40
N PRO A 18 16.57 9.07 -8.52
CA PRO A 18 17.29 8.03 -7.78
C PRO A 18 16.46 7.35 -6.69
N HIS A 19 15.35 7.98 -6.27
CA HIS A 19 14.43 7.46 -5.26
C HIS A 19 13.31 6.59 -5.85
N ARG A 20 13.40 6.24 -7.15
CA ARG A 20 12.49 5.33 -7.83
C ARG A 20 13.24 4.11 -8.35
N SER A 21 12.70 2.94 -8.08
CA SER A 21 13.16 1.70 -8.72
C SER A 21 12.89 1.74 -10.23
N PRO A 22 13.60 0.93 -11.03
CA PRO A 22 13.22 0.73 -12.42
C PRO A 22 11.75 0.29 -12.53
N LEU A 23 10.99 0.90 -13.45
CA LEU A 23 9.63 0.49 -13.74
C LEU A 23 9.66 -0.94 -14.25
N GLN A 24 8.94 -1.83 -13.60
CA GLN A 24 8.76 -3.20 -14.04
C GLN A 24 7.64 -3.26 -15.06
N ILE A 25 7.87 -3.98 -16.17
CA ILE A 25 6.89 -4.22 -17.22
C ILE A 25 6.81 -5.72 -17.43
N SER A 26 5.62 -6.30 -17.30
CA SER A 26 5.39 -7.72 -17.51
C SER A 26 4.35 -7.95 -18.60
N ALA A 27 4.61 -8.87 -19.52
CA ALA A 27 3.67 -9.31 -20.54
C ALA A 27 3.08 -10.67 -20.17
N TRP A 28 1.81 -10.89 -20.52
CA TRP A 28 1.11 -12.14 -20.25
C TRP A 28 1.44 -13.19 -21.32
N SER A 29 1.50 -14.47 -20.94
CA SER A 29 1.91 -15.56 -21.84
C SER A 29 0.82 -16.04 -22.80
N HIS A 30 -0.45 -15.74 -22.52
CA HIS A 30 -1.61 -16.29 -23.25
C HIS A 30 -2.53 -15.23 -23.85
N GLU A 31 -2.36 -13.96 -23.48
CA GLU A 31 -3.17 -12.83 -23.95
C GLU A 31 -2.28 -11.62 -24.21
N ARG A 32 -2.70 -10.75 -25.14
CA ARG A 32 -2.05 -9.45 -25.36
C ARG A 32 -2.41 -8.50 -24.22
N ARG A 33 -1.76 -8.68 -23.09
CA ARG A 33 -1.93 -7.86 -21.90
C ARG A 33 -0.59 -7.62 -21.25
N TRP A 34 -0.44 -6.42 -20.72
CA TRP A 34 0.74 -5.98 -20.00
C TRP A 34 0.35 -5.43 -18.65
N SER A 35 1.26 -5.53 -17.70
CA SER A 35 1.17 -4.83 -16.42
C SER A 35 2.43 -4.03 -16.18
N ILE A 36 2.29 -2.89 -15.53
CA ILE A 36 3.43 -2.11 -15.05
C ILE A 36 3.40 -2.05 -13.52
N ARG A 37 4.57 -1.83 -12.92
CA ARG A 37 4.71 -1.59 -11.49
C ARG A 37 5.91 -0.68 -11.26
N GLY A 38 5.65 0.49 -10.68
CA GLY A 38 6.67 1.47 -10.32
C GLY A 38 6.73 1.62 -8.81
N GLU A 39 7.91 1.42 -8.23
CA GLU A 39 8.10 1.32 -6.79
C GLU A 39 9.17 2.31 -6.31
N GLU A 40 9.13 2.61 -5.01
CA GLU A 40 10.29 3.17 -4.30
C GLU A 40 11.17 2.02 -3.76
N PRO A 41 12.51 2.17 -3.74
CA PRO A 41 13.44 1.06 -3.53
C PRO A 41 13.59 0.58 -2.07
N LEU A 42 13.26 1.42 -1.08
CA LEU A 42 13.50 1.12 0.33
C LEU A 42 12.46 0.14 0.87
N GLN A 43 11.17 0.40 0.67
CA GLN A 43 10.11 -0.48 1.16
C GLN A 43 9.60 -1.46 0.10
N GLY A 44 9.97 -1.27 -1.18
CA GLY A 44 9.48 -2.08 -2.30
C GLY A 44 7.98 -1.96 -2.52
N LEU A 45 7.42 -0.78 -2.21
CA LEU A 45 5.99 -0.51 -2.32
C LEU A 45 5.69 0.20 -3.64
N SER A 46 4.61 -0.23 -4.30
CA SER A 46 4.12 0.43 -5.52
C SER A 46 3.72 1.86 -5.21
N LEU A 47 4.28 2.80 -5.96
CA LEU A 47 3.77 4.15 -6.15
C LEU A 47 2.68 4.15 -7.22
N VAL A 48 2.93 3.40 -8.30
CA VAL A 48 1.99 3.20 -9.40
C VAL A 48 1.96 1.73 -9.81
N ASP A 49 0.82 1.31 -10.34
CA ASP A 49 0.69 0.06 -11.08
C ASP A 49 -0.36 0.22 -12.18
N GLY A 50 -0.67 -0.84 -12.91
CA GLY A 50 -1.71 -0.78 -13.93
C GLY A 50 -1.64 -1.94 -14.90
N ARG A 51 -2.74 -2.16 -15.62
CA ARG A 51 -2.86 -3.21 -16.63
C ARG A 51 -3.54 -2.65 -17.87
N THR A 52 -3.04 -3.05 -19.04
CA THR A 52 -3.58 -2.61 -20.33
C THR A 52 -3.32 -3.65 -21.42
N ASP A 53 -4.13 -3.66 -22.47
CA ASP A 53 -3.92 -4.39 -23.72
C ASP A 53 -3.38 -3.48 -24.85
N ASP A 54 -3.04 -2.23 -24.53
CA ASP A 54 -2.38 -1.29 -25.44
C ASP A 54 -0.91 -1.07 -25.06
N LEU A 55 -0.01 -1.61 -25.89
CA LEU A 55 1.43 -1.45 -25.72
C LEU A 55 1.89 0.00 -25.92
N ALA A 56 1.16 0.82 -26.69
CA ALA A 56 1.50 2.23 -26.86
C ALA A 56 1.30 3.01 -25.55
N GLU A 57 0.26 2.68 -24.78
CA GLU A 57 0.05 3.24 -23.44
C GLU A 57 1.18 2.84 -22.50
N VAL A 58 1.62 1.58 -22.52
CA VAL A 58 2.79 1.12 -21.74
C VAL A 58 4.04 1.94 -22.09
N ALA A 59 4.28 2.20 -23.37
CA ALA A 59 5.42 3.00 -23.81
C ALA A 59 5.36 4.46 -23.31
N LYS A 60 4.16 5.07 -23.28
CA LYS A 60 3.96 6.42 -22.70
C LYS A 60 4.26 6.43 -21.20
N ALA A 61 3.72 5.48 -20.45
CA ALA A 61 3.99 5.35 -19.01
C ALA A 61 5.48 5.12 -18.72
N ALA A 62 6.11 4.21 -19.48
CA ALA A 62 7.52 3.92 -19.36
C ALA A 62 8.40 5.15 -19.64
N ARG A 63 8.05 5.94 -20.65
CA ARG A 63 8.75 7.17 -20.97
C ARG A 63 8.60 8.22 -19.88
N ALA A 64 7.37 8.45 -19.39
CA ALA A 64 7.12 9.41 -18.32
C ALA A 64 7.82 9.02 -17.01
N TRP A 65 7.86 7.72 -16.68
CA TRP A 65 8.61 7.19 -15.54
C TRP A 65 10.12 7.41 -15.70
N HIS A 66 10.65 7.13 -16.90
CA HIS A 66 12.06 7.35 -17.22
C HIS A 66 12.45 8.82 -17.02
N ASP A 67 11.68 9.73 -17.59
CA ASP A 67 11.91 11.17 -17.55
C ASP A 67 11.72 11.78 -16.14
N GLY A 68 11.29 10.98 -15.16
CA GLY A 68 11.13 11.43 -13.78
C GLY A 68 9.90 12.32 -13.59
N ALA A 69 8.86 12.14 -14.40
CA ALA A 69 7.62 12.91 -14.30
C ALA A 69 6.95 12.71 -12.92
N ALA A 70 6.17 13.69 -12.47
CA ALA A 70 5.34 13.55 -11.28
C ALA A 70 4.31 12.42 -11.49
N LEU A 71 3.91 11.73 -10.42
CA LEU A 71 3.01 10.57 -10.54
C LEU A 71 1.69 10.94 -11.23
N ASP A 72 1.12 12.09 -10.90
CA ASP A 72 -0.09 12.61 -11.55
C ASP A 72 0.12 12.83 -13.06
N ASP A 73 1.28 13.36 -13.48
CA ASP A 73 1.60 13.58 -14.89
C ASP A 73 1.76 12.24 -15.65
N ILE A 74 2.28 11.21 -14.98
CA ILE A 74 2.36 9.85 -15.56
C ILE A 74 0.94 9.33 -15.81
N HIS A 75 0.02 9.46 -14.85
CA HIS A 75 -1.39 9.09 -15.01
C HIS A 75 -2.06 9.90 -16.13
N GLN A 76 -1.83 11.21 -16.21
CA GLN A 76 -2.39 12.03 -17.30
C GLN A 76 -1.88 11.60 -18.69
N ALA A 77 -0.60 11.23 -18.80
CA ALA A 77 -0.01 10.77 -20.06
C ALA A 77 -0.46 9.36 -20.46
N ALA A 78 -0.76 8.51 -19.49
CA ALA A 78 -1.18 7.12 -19.67
C ALA A 78 -2.26 6.74 -18.63
N PRO A 79 -3.55 6.98 -18.93
CA PRO A 79 -4.64 6.87 -17.94
C PRO A 79 -4.86 5.47 -17.33
N PHE A 80 -4.30 4.42 -17.92
CA PHE A 80 -4.34 3.07 -17.34
C PHE A 80 -3.43 2.91 -16.11
N VAL A 81 -2.50 3.84 -15.89
CA VAL A 81 -1.62 3.89 -14.72
C VAL A 81 -2.47 4.24 -13.52
N HIS A 82 -2.65 3.30 -12.60
CA HIS A 82 -3.28 3.51 -11.31
C HIS A 82 -2.29 4.16 -10.34
N LEU A 83 -2.77 5.18 -9.62
CA LEU A 83 -2.04 5.82 -8.54
C LEU A 83 -2.43 5.16 -7.23
N THR A 84 -1.48 4.52 -6.56
CA THR A 84 -1.77 3.75 -5.33
C THR A 84 -2.10 4.62 -4.11
N GLY A 85 -2.07 5.95 -4.25
CA GLY A 85 -2.17 6.92 -3.16
C GLY A 85 -0.84 7.18 -2.43
N ARG A 86 0.18 6.33 -2.61
CA ARG A 86 1.54 6.62 -2.15
C ARG A 86 2.17 7.74 -2.96
N PHE A 87 3.05 8.51 -2.33
CA PHE A 87 3.82 9.58 -2.96
C PHE A 87 5.33 9.42 -2.71
N ASP A 88 6.15 10.07 -3.54
CA ASP A 88 7.60 10.05 -3.43
C ASP A 88 8.08 10.71 -2.10
N VAL A 89 8.98 10.02 -1.40
CA VAL A 89 9.67 10.52 -0.19
C VAL A 89 11.18 10.37 -0.37
N PRO A 90 11.85 11.32 -1.08
CA PRO A 90 13.24 11.16 -1.51
C PRO A 90 14.27 11.11 -0.38
N ASP A 91 13.94 11.67 0.78
CA ASP A 91 14.78 11.70 1.99
C ASP A 91 14.49 10.53 2.93
N HIS A 92 13.54 9.67 2.57
CA HIS A 92 13.06 8.56 3.39
C HIS A 92 12.61 8.99 4.80
N ASP A 93 12.07 10.20 4.95
CA ASP A 93 11.54 10.66 6.22
C ASP A 93 10.44 9.71 6.74
N PRO A 94 10.60 9.09 7.93
CA PRO A 94 9.66 8.08 8.42
C PRO A 94 8.23 8.59 8.62
N ALA A 95 8.06 9.86 9.00
CA ALA A 95 6.74 10.45 9.18
C ALA A 95 6.02 10.63 7.85
N ARG A 96 6.73 11.09 6.82
CA ARG A 96 6.21 11.20 5.44
C ARG A 96 5.94 9.84 4.81
N LEU A 97 6.77 8.83 5.06
CA LEU A 97 6.52 7.45 4.63
C LEU A 97 5.25 6.88 5.30
N THR A 98 5.05 7.18 6.58
CA THR A 98 3.84 6.82 7.33
C THR A 98 2.60 7.50 6.75
N GLU A 99 2.67 8.79 6.45
CA GLU A 99 1.58 9.52 5.79
C GLU A 99 1.27 8.97 4.39
N SER A 100 2.31 8.62 3.62
CA SER A 100 2.19 8.00 2.30
C SER A 100 1.45 6.66 2.38
N GLU A 101 1.78 5.82 3.36
CA GLU A 101 1.10 4.54 3.57
C GLU A 101 -0.35 4.71 4.03
N TRP A 102 -0.62 5.65 4.94
CA TRP A 102 -2.00 5.98 5.33
C TRP A 102 -2.86 6.43 4.15
N ARG A 103 -2.32 7.30 3.30
CA ARG A 103 -3.03 7.76 2.10
C ARG A 103 -3.33 6.60 1.16
N SER A 104 -2.37 5.69 0.98
CA SER A 104 -2.55 4.49 0.16
C SER A 104 -3.62 3.56 0.72
N MET A 105 -3.57 3.24 2.01
CA MET A 105 -4.54 2.35 2.65
C MET A 105 -5.96 2.91 2.61
N ARG A 106 -6.13 4.24 2.74
CA ARG A 106 -7.45 4.88 2.62
C ARG A 106 -7.98 4.82 1.20
N LEU A 107 -7.12 5.01 0.20
CA LEU A 107 -7.51 4.86 -1.20
C LEU A 107 -7.89 3.41 -1.53
N GLU A 108 -7.05 2.45 -1.14
CA GLU A 108 -7.30 1.01 -1.32
C GLU A 108 -8.64 0.59 -0.68
N ALA A 109 -8.92 1.08 0.54
CA ALA A 109 -10.16 0.77 1.22
C ALA A 109 -11.40 1.38 0.54
N ALA A 110 -11.25 2.55 -0.11
CA ALA A 110 -12.34 3.21 -0.85
C ALA A 110 -12.58 2.58 -2.23
N GLU A 111 -11.54 2.00 -2.85
CA GLU A 111 -11.60 1.36 -4.17
C GLU A 111 -11.87 -0.15 -4.10
N LEU A 112 -11.95 -0.73 -2.90
CA LEU A 112 -12.17 -2.16 -2.71
C LEU A 112 -13.52 -2.61 -3.29
N GLU A 113 -13.49 -3.41 -4.35
CA GLU A 113 -14.68 -4.01 -4.95
C GLU A 113 -15.11 -5.26 -4.16
N SER A 114 -15.77 -5.07 -3.02
CA SER A 114 -16.27 -6.18 -2.21
C SER A 114 -17.47 -5.81 -1.36
N ASP A 115 -18.32 -6.79 -1.03
CA ASP A 115 -19.52 -6.60 -0.22
C ASP A 115 -19.23 -6.09 1.21
N TRP A 116 -17.97 -6.18 1.66
CA TRP A 116 -17.52 -5.69 2.96
C TRP A 116 -16.70 -4.40 2.90
N GLN A 117 -16.64 -3.74 1.73
CA GLN A 117 -15.92 -2.48 1.51
C GLN A 117 -16.29 -1.43 2.57
N GLU A 118 -17.58 -1.18 2.79
CA GLU A 118 -18.03 -0.15 3.73
C GLU A 118 -17.50 -0.38 5.15
N PHE A 119 -17.45 -1.64 5.59
CA PHE A 119 -16.92 -2.00 6.91
C PHE A 119 -15.40 -1.86 6.96
N TYR A 120 -14.69 -2.27 5.92
CA TYR A 120 -13.24 -2.10 5.86
C TYR A 120 -12.85 -0.63 5.84
N GLN A 121 -13.48 0.16 4.97
CA GLN A 121 -13.27 1.59 4.88
C GLN A 121 -13.59 2.29 6.21
N SER A 122 -14.70 1.92 6.86
CA SER A 122 -15.04 2.43 8.19
C SER A 122 -13.96 2.13 9.23
N LEU A 123 -13.34 0.94 9.18
CA LEU A 123 -12.24 0.58 10.07
C LEU A 123 -10.98 1.43 9.81
N ILE A 124 -10.57 1.57 8.54
CA ILE A 124 -9.39 2.36 8.16
C ILE A 124 -9.58 3.83 8.54
N GLU A 125 -10.74 4.42 8.22
CA GLU A 125 -11.02 5.83 8.54
C GLU A 125 -11.09 6.08 10.05
N ALA A 126 -11.70 5.17 10.82
CA ALA A 126 -11.74 5.29 12.28
C ALA A 126 -10.34 5.21 12.90
N ALA A 127 -9.48 4.30 12.41
CA ALA A 127 -8.11 4.18 12.89
C ALA A 127 -7.27 5.41 12.52
N HIS A 128 -7.39 5.90 11.28
CA HIS A 128 -6.69 7.12 10.84
C HIS A 128 -7.17 8.38 11.59
N ALA A 129 -8.42 8.42 12.05
CA ALA A 129 -8.94 9.55 12.84
C ALA A 129 -8.32 9.62 14.23
N GLU A 130 -7.87 8.50 14.82
CA GLU A 130 -7.23 8.48 16.13
C GLU A 130 -5.76 8.92 16.06
N PRO A 131 -5.36 10.03 16.72
CA PRO A 131 -4.00 10.56 16.63
C PRO A 131 -2.91 9.56 17.03
N ALA A 132 -3.17 8.72 18.04
CA ALA A 132 -2.21 7.74 18.53
C ALA A 132 -1.92 6.63 17.50
N LEU A 133 -2.92 6.22 16.71
CA LEU A 133 -2.75 5.23 15.66
C LEU A 133 -2.22 5.85 14.37
N ARG A 134 -2.72 7.04 14.00
CA ARG A 134 -2.24 7.78 12.82
C ARG A 134 -0.74 8.11 12.90
N ALA A 135 -0.21 8.29 14.11
CA ALA A 135 1.21 8.52 14.34
C ALA A 135 2.08 7.27 14.11
N LEU A 136 1.50 6.07 13.99
CA LEU A 136 2.20 4.81 13.75
C LEU A 136 2.16 4.43 12.28
N TYR A 137 3.16 3.66 11.83
CA TYR A 137 3.18 3.11 10.48
C TYR A 137 2.10 2.02 10.34
N PRO A 138 1.08 2.23 9.47
CA PRO A 138 0.01 1.27 9.31
C PRO A 138 0.43 0.17 8.31
N PHE A 139 -0.08 -1.04 8.48
CA PHE A 139 0.02 -2.06 7.45
C PHE A 139 -1.09 -3.09 7.62
N THR A 140 -1.40 -3.82 6.55
CA THR A 140 -2.28 -4.98 6.60
C THR A 140 -1.51 -6.29 6.49
N SER A 141 -2.02 -7.31 7.18
CA SER A 141 -1.62 -8.69 6.98
C SER A 141 -2.83 -9.58 7.24
N HIS A 142 -3.15 -10.46 6.29
CA HIS A 142 -4.37 -11.29 6.34
C HIS A 142 -5.64 -10.46 6.57
N TRP A 143 -5.74 -9.29 5.91
CA TRP A 143 -6.86 -8.33 6.05
C TRP A 143 -7.04 -7.71 7.44
N ALA A 144 -6.13 -7.96 8.38
CA ALA A 144 -6.11 -7.28 9.68
C ALA A 144 -5.19 -6.05 9.61
N LEU A 145 -5.70 -4.90 10.06
CA LEU A 145 -4.96 -3.66 10.25
C LEU A 145 -4.07 -3.78 11.49
N ARG A 146 -2.79 -3.39 11.33
CA ARG A 146 -1.76 -3.42 12.36
C ARG A 146 -0.91 -2.17 12.30
N PHE A 147 -0.15 -1.95 13.37
CA PHE A 147 0.67 -0.76 13.54
C PHE A 147 2.10 -1.13 13.91
N SER A 148 3.03 -0.28 13.48
CA SER A 148 4.44 -0.41 13.78
C SER A 148 5.06 0.92 14.17
N THR A 149 6.07 0.88 15.03
CA THR A 149 6.93 2.02 15.34
C THR A 149 8.08 2.18 14.34
N THR A 150 8.21 1.28 13.37
CA THR A 150 9.16 1.41 12.26
C THR A 150 8.47 1.24 10.91
N THR A 151 9.00 1.87 9.87
CA THR A 151 8.53 1.65 8.50
C THR A 151 8.97 0.27 7.99
N ARG A 152 8.52 -0.11 6.78
CA ARG A 152 9.10 -1.26 6.06
C ARG A 152 10.59 -1.01 5.70
N PRO A 153 11.37 -2.06 5.40
CA PRO A 153 11.00 -3.47 5.36
C PRO A 153 10.92 -4.16 6.74
N HIS A 154 11.55 -3.59 7.78
CA HIS A 154 11.61 -4.21 9.10
C HIS A 154 10.64 -3.54 10.09
N LEU A 155 9.51 -4.21 10.32
CA LEU A 155 8.43 -3.72 11.17
C LEU A 155 8.61 -4.12 12.64
N THR A 156 8.61 -3.14 13.53
CA THR A 156 8.52 -3.30 14.98
C THR A 156 7.04 -3.18 15.38
N ILE A 157 6.35 -4.30 15.45
CA ILE A 157 4.89 -4.32 15.59
C ILE A 157 4.47 -3.95 17.02
N VAL A 158 3.46 -3.09 17.15
CA VAL A 158 2.91 -2.65 18.44
C VAL A 158 1.39 -2.73 18.47
N GLY A 159 0.85 -2.90 19.68
CA GLY A 159 -0.59 -2.93 19.91
C GLY A 159 -1.30 -4.17 19.35
N PRO A 160 -2.64 -4.21 19.49
CA PRO A 160 -3.46 -5.27 18.92
C PRO A 160 -3.68 -5.07 17.41
N CYS A 161 -4.11 -6.14 16.75
CA CYS A 161 -4.64 -6.07 15.39
C CYS A 161 -6.13 -5.78 15.40
N LEU A 162 -6.56 -5.05 14.37
CA LEU A 162 -7.95 -4.71 14.10
C LEU A 162 -8.42 -5.48 12.86
N SER A 163 -9.61 -6.07 12.90
CA SER A 163 -10.19 -6.77 11.76
C SER A 163 -11.67 -6.45 11.61
N THR A 164 -12.21 -6.76 10.44
CA THR A 164 -13.66 -6.79 10.20
C THR A 164 -14.03 -8.16 9.63
N SER A 165 -15.15 -8.73 10.08
CA SER A 165 -15.65 -10.01 9.56
C SER A 165 -16.50 -9.86 8.30
N GLY A 166 -16.68 -8.65 7.78
CA GLY A 166 -17.57 -8.35 6.65
C GLY A 166 -19.06 -8.44 6.96
N GLU A 167 -19.44 -8.97 8.12
CA GLU A 167 -20.82 -9.01 8.63
C GLU A 167 -21.15 -7.78 9.51
N GLY A 168 -20.35 -6.72 9.42
CA GLY A 168 -20.52 -5.50 10.21
C GLY A 168 -20.00 -5.55 11.64
N MET A 169 -19.21 -6.59 11.98
CA MET A 169 -18.54 -6.69 13.28
C MET A 169 -17.04 -6.41 13.16
N TYR A 170 -16.52 -5.69 14.15
CA TYR A 170 -15.13 -5.28 14.25
C TYR A 170 -14.43 -6.04 15.37
N GLY A 171 -13.34 -6.71 15.05
CA GLY A 171 -12.57 -7.52 15.99
C GLY A 171 -11.31 -6.80 16.47
N VAL A 172 -10.97 -7.01 17.74
CA VAL A 172 -9.69 -6.61 18.33
C VAL A 172 -9.01 -7.84 18.90
N GLY A 173 -7.76 -8.08 18.52
CA GLY A 173 -7.05 -9.27 19.00
C GLY A 173 -5.53 -9.09 19.04
N ARG A 174 -4.85 -10.01 19.71
CA ARG A 174 -3.38 -10.07 19.72
C ARG A 174 -2.81 -10.78 18.50
N GLY A 175 -3.64 -11.53 17.78
CA GLY A 175 -3.29 -12.27 16.57
C GLY A 175 -4.41 -12.24 15.55
N PHE A 176 -4.08 -12.63 14.32
CA PHE A 176 -4.95 -12.44 13.14
C PHE A 176 -6.28 -13.22 13.18
N ILE A 177 -6.28 -14.38 13.83
CA ILE A 177 -7.34 -15.38 13.69
C ILE A 177 -8.48 -15.16 14.70
N SER A 178 -8.16 -14.66 15.89
CA SER A 178 -9.13 -14.55 16.99
C SER A 178 -9.17 -13.12 17.55
N PRO A 179 -10.34 -12.47 17.60
CA PRO A 179 -10.51 -11.21 18.28
C PRO A 179 -10.62 -11.43 19.80
N ASP A 180 -9.54 -11.93 20.41
CA ASP A 180 -9.48 -12.34 21.83
C ASP A 180 -9.62 -11.19 22.82
N LEU A 181 -9.52 -9.94 22.35
CA LEU A 181 -9.71 -8.74 23.16
C LEU A 181 -11.14 -8.20 23.06
N GLY A 182 -11.90 -8.55 22.02
CA GLY A 182 -13.31 -8.23 21.92
C GLY A 182 -13.83 -8.08 20.49
N GLN A 183 -15.15 -8.10 20.37
CA GLN A 183 -15.88 -7.79 19.14
C GLN A 183 -16.84 -6.63 19.38
N PHE A 184 -16.98 -5.76 18.39
CA PHE A 184 -17.69 -4.50 18.47
C PHE A 184 -18.59 -4.30 17.26
N SER A 185 -19.71 -3.62 17.45
CA SER A 185 -20.62 -3.26 16.35
C SER A 185 -20.17 -2.02 15.61
N THR A 186 -19.18 -1.28 16.13
CA THR A 186 -18.63 -0.09 15.47
C THR A 186 -17.11 -0.10 15.39
N ALA A 187 -16.57 0.45 14.31
CA ALA A 187 -15.13 0.62 14.11
C ALA A 187 -14.50 1.48 15.22
N ARG A 188 -15.22 2.52 15.67
CA ARG A 188 -14.74 3.45 16.70
C ARG A 188 -14.52 2.76 18.05
N GLU A 189 -15.42 1.87 18.46
CA GLU A 189 -15.27 1.12 19.72
C GLU A 189 -14.08 0.16 19.66
N ALA A 190 -13.92 -0.56 18.54
CA ALA A 190 -12.77 -1.44 18.32
C ALA A 190 -11.45 -0.65 18.36
N VAL A 191 -11.41 0.50 17.68
CA VAL A 191 -10.27 1.41 17.65
C VAL A 191 -9.96 1.98 19.04
N ALA A 192 -10.96 2.39 19.80
CA ALA A 192 -10.78 2.88 21.16
C ALA A 192 -10.17 1.81 22.08
N LEU A 193 -10.61 0.55 21.97
CA LEU A 193 -9.99 -0.55 22.69
C LEU A 193 -8.55 -0.79 22.23
N ALA A 194 -8.28 -0.70 20.91
CA ALA A 194 -6.93 -0.86 20.40
C ALA A 194 -5.97 0.21 20.94
N VAL A 195 -6.40 1.48 20.97
CA VAL A 195 -5.65 2.59 21.58
C VAL A 195 -5.41 2.34 23.07
N HIS A 196 -6.40 1.86 23.81
CA HIS A 196 -6.25 1.54 25.23
C HIS A 196 -5.16 0.48 25.50
N HIS A 197 -4.94 -0.44 24.56
CA HIS A 197 -3.91 -1.47 24.64
C HIS A 197 -2.56 -1.09 24.02
N LEU A 198 -2.40 0.14 23.52
CA LEU A 198 -1.09 0.60 23.06
C LEU A 198 -0.13 0.74 24.25
N PRO A 199 1.17 0.43 24.06
CA PRO A 199 2.18 0.82 25.02
C PRO A 199 2.17 2.33 25.26
N ALA A 200 2.44 2.75 26.50
CA ALA A 200 2.71 4.16 26.78
C ALA A 200 4.02 4.59 26.09
N ASP A 201 4.15 5.89 25.80
CA ASP A 201 5.39 6.51 25.34
C ASP A 201 5.97 5.92 24.05
N LEU A 202 5.10 5.60 23.09
CA LEU A 202 5.53 5.32 21.72
C LEU A 202 6.17 6.60 21.15
N GLY A 203 7.49 6.57 20.97
CA GLY A 203 8.22 7.64 20.31
C GLY A 203 7.80 7.82 18.83
N PRO A 204 8.39 8.80 18.12
CA PRO A 204 8.14 8.97 16.70
C PRO A 204 8.51 7.70 15.92
N VAL A 205 7.82 7.45 14.81
CA VAL A 205 8.16 6.35 13.89
C VAL A 205 9.60 6.52 13.41
N ALA A 206 10.34 5.42 13.43
CA ALA A 206 11.70 5.36 12.90
C ALA A 206 11.74 4.62 11.56
N LEU A 207 12.84 4.76 10.83
CA LEU A 207 13.05 4.00 9.60
C LEU A 207 13.26 2.52 9.93
N GLY A 208 12.62 1.63 9.19
CA GLY A 208 12.98 0.21 9.18
C GLY A 208 14.30 0.03 8.43
N GLY A 209 15.38 -0.30 9.14
CA GLY A 209 16.70 -0.59 8.55
C GLY A 209 16.89 -2.06 8.29
#